data_AF-A0A1Q6IQX5-F1
#
_entry.id   AF-A0A1Q6IQX5-F1
#
_cell.length_a   1.000
_cell.length_b   1.000
_cell.length_c   1.000
_cell.angle_alpha   90.00
_cell.angle_beta   90.00
_cell.angle_gamma   90.00
#
_symmetry.space_group_name_H-M   'P 1'
#
loop_
_entity.id
_entity.type
_entity.pdbx_description
1 polymer ?
#
loop_
_entity_poly.entity_id
_entity_poly.type
_entity_poly.pdbx_seq_one_letter_code
_entity_poly.pdbx_strand_id
1 'polypeptide(L)'
;MKTTMLTKAMMAVLFAMTSVLTLNAAKPVKITNEEVENGRVSAKVVYEQEGTFLTPEYRFEFRYNDKGQIIEKKSMKWNGTDWINYYCMEVTYTDTEAHIDYSLWNKNKKAFVPTQKYVYTLDEAGKFLAWHSYKKDTTGWELDGLINSEF
;
A
#
# COMPACT_ATOMS: atom_id res chain seq x y z
N MET A 1 -6.73 10.87 30.82
CA MET A 1 -5.72 11.09 29.77
C MET A 1 -5.19 9.73 29.31
N LYS A 2 -5.65 9.22 28.16
CA LYS A 2 -5.17 7.97 27.52
C LYS A 2 -5.28 8.09 25.98
N THR A 3 -4.93 9.25 25.44
CA THR A 3 -5.14 9.60 24.03
C THR A 3 -3.86 9.47 23.18
N THR A 4 -2.73 9.13 23.79
CA THR A 4 -1.40 9.19 23.14
C THR A 4 -0.95 7.89 22.48
N MET A 5 -1.55 6.74 22.83
CA MET A 5 -1.04 5.42 22.42
C MET A 5 -1.48 4.98 21.01
N LEU A 6 -2.60 5.50 20.50
CA LEU A 6 -3.09 5.20 19.14
C LEU A 6 -2.18 5.73 18.02
N THR A 7 -1.24 6.64 18.34
CA THR A 7 -0.54 7.44 17.33
C THR A 7 0.64 6.76 16.64
N LYS A 8 1.26 5.72 17.23
CA LYS A 8 2.56 5.19 16.72
C LYS A 8 2.44 3.98 15.80
N ALA A 9 1.58 3.01 16.12
CA ALA A 9 1.33 1.87 15.22
C ALA A 9 0.79 2.32 13.84
N MET A 10 0.05 3.42 13.82
CA MET A 10 -0.47 4.09 12.61
C MET A 10 0.61 4.53 11.60
N MET A 11 1.83 4.86 12.04
CA MET A 11 2.87 5.40 11.15
C MET A 11 3.65 4.32 10.38
N ALA A 12 3.74 3.09 10.90
CA ALA A 12 4.50 2.02 10.25
C ALA A 12 3.80 1.47 8.99
N VAL A 13 2.46 1.41 8.99
CA VAL A 13 1.67 0.95 7.83
C VAL A 13 1.73 1.94 6.68
N LEU A 14 1.92 3.23 6.97
CA LEU A 14 2.19 4.25 5.94
C LEU A 14 3.38 3.82 5.07
N PHE A 15 4.47 3.31 5.64
CA PHE A 15 5.70 2.96 4.90
C PHE A 15 5.51 1.86 3.84
N ALA A 16 4.67 0.85 4.13
CA ALA A 16 4.36 -0.22 3.17
C ALA A 16 3.44 0.26 2.03
N MET A 17 2.58 1.24 2.32
CA MET A 17 1.61 1.80 1.36
C MET A 17 2.18 2.97 0.54
N THR A 18 3.20 3.68 1.04
CA THR A 18 3.74 4.90 0.40
C THR A 18 5.00 4.69 -0.43
N SER A 19 5.68 3.54 -0.34
CA SER A 19 6.96 3.36 -1.01
C SER A 19 6.82 2.95 -2.48
N VAL A 20 7.30 3.83 -3.36
CA VAL A 20 7.88 3.43 -4.64
C VAL A 20 9.33 3.10 -4.31
N LEU A 21 9.66 1.82 -4.17
CA LEU A 21 11.05 1.40 -3.94
C LEU A 21 11.92 1.92 -5.10
N THR A 22 12.77 2.91 -4.86
CA THR A 22 13.82 3.30 -5.80
C THR A 22 15.18 2.95 -5.24
N LEU A 23 15.79 1.88 -5.75
CA LEU A 23 17.23 1.66 -5.64
C LEU A 23 17.74 0.94 -6.89
N ASN A 24 18.27 1.71 -7.85
CA ASN A 24 19.46 1.37 -8.65
C ASN A 24 19.97 2.66 -9.31
N ALA A 25 21.29 2.89 -9.25
CA ALA A 25 21.96 4.08 -9.80
C ALA A 25 22.00 4.14 -11.34
N ALA A 26 21.41 3.15 -12.02
CA ALA A 26 21.46 2.98 -13.46
C ALA A 26 20.05 3.03 -14.08
N LYS A 27 19.47 4.24 -14.15
CA LYS A 27 18.20 4.60 -14.83
C LYS A 27 16.92 3.90 -14.32
N PRO A 28 15.73 4.51 -14.54
CA PRO A 28 15.42 5.92 -14.76
C PRO A 28 15.00 6.61 -13.44
N VAL A 29 15.17 7.93 -13.37
CA VAL A 29 14.74 8.74 -12.21
C VAL A 29 13.22 8.72 -12.13
N LYS A 30 12.67 8.46 -10.94
CA LYS A 30 11.23 8.52 -10.69
C LYS A 30 10.87 9.88 -10.10
N ILE A 31 9.89 10.55 -10.69
CA ILE A 31 9.33 11.82 -10.22
C ILE A 31 7.91 11.56 -9.74
N THR A 32 7.46 12.25 -8.70
CA THR A 32 6.09 12.09 -8.18
C THR A 32 5.35 13.40 -8.12
N ASN A 33 4.06 13.36 -8.43
CA ASN A 33 3.11 14.45 -8.18
C ASN A 33 2.05 13.98 -7.17
N GLU A 34 1.75 14.79 -6.17
CA GLU A 34 0.72 14.53 -5.16
C GLU A 34 -0.47 15.46 -5.35
N GLU A 35 -1.66 14.90 -5.32
CA GLU A 35 -2.93 15.62 -5.28
C GLU A 35 -3.42 15.64 -3.83
N VAL A 36 -3.78 16.81 -3.32
CA VAL A 36 -4.17 17.00 -1.92
C VAL A 36 -5.58 17.55 -1.84
N GLU A 37 -6.43 16.86 -1.08
CA GLU A 37 -7.80 17.25 -0.78
C GLU A 37 -8.01 17.26 0.74
N ASN A 38 -8.63 18.33 1.26
CA ASN A 38 -8.90 18.49 2.69
C ASN A 38 -7.65 18.25 3.58
N GLY A 39 -6.47 18.66 3.10
CA GLY A 39 -5.20 18.52 3.82
C GLY A 39 -4.61 17.10 3.82
N ARG A 40 -5.13 16.18 2.99
CA ARG A 40 -4.64 14.80 2.85
C ARG A 40 -4.35 14.47 1.39
N VAL A 41 -3.37 13.62 1.12
CA VAL A 41 -3.04 13.19 -0.23
C VAL A 41 -4.15 12.27 -0.76
N SER A 42 -4.97 12.75 -1.72
CA SER A 42 -6.02 11.94 -2.35
C SER A 42 -5.45 11.02 -3.42
N ALA A 43 -4.42 11.47 -4.14
CA ALA A 43 -3.74 10.68 -5.15
C ALA A 43 -2.25 11.00 -5.30
N LYS A 44 -1.50 10.06 -5.85
CA LYS A 44 -0.10 10.21 -6.23
C LYS A 44 0.13 9.64 -7.62
N VAL A 45 0.73 10.41 -8.52
CA VAL A 45 1.17 9.93 -9.83
C VAL A 45 2.68 9.79 -9.82
N VAL A 46 3.16 8.65 -10.31
CA VAL A 46 4.58 8.32 -10.48
C VAL A 46 4.91 8.42 -11.95
N TYR A 47 5.98 9.14 -12.25
CA TYR A 47 6.49 9.34 -13.60
C TYR A 47 7.89 8.77 -13.72
N GLU A 48 8.16 8.21 -14.88
CA GLU A 48 9.50 7.94 -15.35
C GLU A 48 10.05 9.17 -16.07
N GLN A 49 11.24 9.62 -15.68
CA GLN A 49 11.90 10.75 -16.32
C GLN A 49 13.00 10.30 -17.27
N GLU A 50 12.89 10.73 -18.52
CA GLU A 50 13.94 10.62 -19.54
C GLU A 50 14.28 12.02 -20.08
N GLY A 51 15.42 12.56 -19.67
CA GLY A 51 15.77 13.95 -19.95
C GLY A 51 14.75 14.92 -19.34
N THR A 52 14.06 15.68 -20.19
CA THR A 52 12.97 16.60 -19.78
C THR A 52 11.58 16.00 -19.95
N PHE A 53 11.46 14.78 -20.48
CA PHE A 53 10.18 14.12 -20.70
C PHE A 53 9.77 13.33 -19.46
N LEU A 54 8.49 13.43 -19.09
CA LEU A 54 7.88 12.67 -18.00
C LEU A 54 6.81 11.75 -18.58
N THR A 55 7.01 10.44 -18.41
CA THR A 55 6.05 9.42 -18.82
C THR A 55 5.34 8.88 -17.59
N PRO A 56 4.00 8.97 -17.49
CA PRO A 56 3.27 8.39 -16.36
C PRO A 56 3.48 6.87 -16.31
N GLU A 57 3.61 6.32 -15.10
CA GLU A 57 3.80 4.88 -14.89
C GLU A 57 2.72 4.31 -13.98
N TYR A 58 2.55 4.91 -12.79
CA TYR A 58 1.54 4.50 -11.82
C TYR A 58 0.74 5.68 -11.32
N ARG A 59 -0.53 5.44 -11.03
CA ARG A 59 -1.38 6.31 -10.21
C ARG A 59 -1.82 5.52 -8.99
N PHE A 60 -1.72 6.14 -7.83
CA PHE A 60 -2.25 5.63 -6.58
C PHE A 60 -3.35 6.55 -6.09
N GLU A 61 -4.45 5.99 -5.64
CA GLU A 61 -5.56 6.71 -5.01
C GLU A 61 -5.73 6.17 -3.60
N PHE A 62 -5.96 7.07 -2.65
CA PHE A 62 -6.00 6.74 -1.23
C PHE A 62 -7.36 7.07 -0.63
N ARG A 63 -7.91 6.13 0.14
CA ARG A 63 -9.06 6.40 1.01
C ARG A 63 -8.63 6.36 2.46
N TYR A 64 -9.27 7.19 3.27
CA TYR A 64 -8.96 7.36 4.68
C TYR A 64 -10.20 7.07 5.54
N ASN A 65 -9.99 6.56 6.74
CA ASN A 65 -11.04 6.54 7.77
C ASN A 65 -11.11 7.86 8.54
N ASP A 66 -12.05 7.96 9.49
CA ASP A 66 -12.28 9.15 10.31
C ASP A 66 -11.07 9.53 11.19
N LYS A 67 -10.20 8.55 11.50
CA LYS A 67 -8.95 8.77 12.24
C LYS A 67 -7.79 9.23 11.35
N GLY A 68 -8.02 9.36 10.04
CA GLY A 68 -7.00 9.76 9.06
C GLY A 68 -6.02 8.65 8.69
N GLN A 69 -6.33 7.38 8.96
CA GLN A 69 -5.54 6.23 8.53
C GLN A 69 -5.92 5.83 7.11
N ILE A 70 -4.96 5.41 6.29
CA ILE A 70 -5.21 4.88 4.95
C ILE A 70 -5.91 3.52 5.07
N ILE A 71 -7.14 3.43 4.59
CA ILE A 71 -7.92 2.17 4.56
C ILE A 71 -7.98 1.56 3.17
N GLU A 72 -7.59 2.30 2.13
CA GLU A 72 -7.45 1.77 0.78
C GLU A 72 -6.29 2.47 0.06
N LYS A 73 -5.50 1.68 -0.67
CA LYS A 73 -4.67 2.16 -1.76
C LYS A 73 -5.07 1.42 -3.03
N LYS A 74 -5.70 2.14 -3.95
CA LYS A 74 -5.98 1.63 -5.28
C LYS A 74 -4.83 2.02 -6.20
N SER A 75 -4.36 1.07 -7.01
CA SER A 75 -3.25 1.25 -7.93
C SER A 75 -3.70 1.06 -9.37
N MET A 76 -3.29 1.97 -10.24
CA MET A 76 -3.48 1.92 -11.67
C MET A 76 -2.13 2.04 -12.38
N LYS A 77 -1.99 1.33 -13.50
CA LYS A 77 -0.81 1.38 -14.36
C LYS A 77 -1.15 2.07 -15.67
N TRP A 78 -0.28 2.96 -16.11
CA TRP A 78 -0.40 3.61 -17.42
C TRP A 78 -0.14 2.59 -18.53
N ASN A 79 -1.01 2.56 -19.55
CA ASN A 79 -0.81 1.70 -20.73
C ASN A 79 -0.33 2.47 -21.98
N GLY A 80 -0.03 3.76 -21.85
CA GLY A 80 0.28 4.66 -22.96
C GLY A 80 -0.84 5.63 -23.31
N THR A 81 -2.08 5.36 -22.89
CA THR A 81 -3.27 6.15 -23.26
C THR A 81 -4.22 6.36 -22.09
N ASP A 82 -4.41 5.35 -21.24
CA ASP A 82 -5.34 5.35 -20.12
C ASP A 82 -4.73 4.73 -18.86
N TRP A 83 -5.30 5.09 -17.72
CA TRP A 83 -5.04 4.43 -16.44
C TRP A 83 -5.83 3.13 -16.32
N ILE A 84 -5.13 2.01 -16.22
CA ILE A 84 -5.74 0.68 -16.08
C ILE A 84 -5.57 0.19 -14.65
N ASN A 85 -6.67 -0.24 -14.02
CA ASN A 85 -6.62 -0.89 -12.70
C ASN A 85 -5.56 -1.99 -12.67
N TYR A 86 -4.74 -2.00 -11.61
CA TYR A 86 -3.65 -2.94 -11.44
C TYR A 86 -3.83 -3.79 -10.18
N TYR A 87 -3.84 -3.15 -9.02
CA TYR A 87 -4.13 -3.82 -7.74
C TYR A 87 -4.89 -2.90 -6.81
N CYS A 88 -5.52 -3.47 -5.79
CA CYS A 88 -6.10 -2.74 -4.67
C CYS A 88 -5.62 -3.36 -3.36
N MET A 89 -5.29 -2.51 -2.41
CA MET A 89 -4.96 -2.87 -1.03
C MET A 89 -5.98 -2.25 -0.11
N GLU A 90 -6.69 -3.06 0.66
CA GLU A 90 -7.63 -2.61 1.68
C GLU A 90 -7.06 -2.94 3.07
N VAL A 91 -7.17 -1.99 4.00
CA VAL A 91 -6.55 -2.11 5.32
C VAL A 91 -7.60 -2.04 6.41
N THR A 92 -7.59 -3.04 7.28
CA THR A 92 -8.34 -3.05 8.54
C THR A 92 -7.37 -2.98 9.70
N TYR A 93 -7.62 -2.04 10.61
CA TYR A 93 -6.78 -1.81 11.78
C TYR A 93 -7.44 -2.38 13.04
N THR A 94 -6.66 -3.05 13.87
CA THR A 94 -6.97 -3.32 15.28
C THR A 94 -6.07 -2.45 16.16
N ASP A 95 -6.06 -2.68 17.48
CA ASP A 95 -5.19 -1.92 18.38
C ASP A 95 -3.69 -2.24 18.18
N THR A 96 -3.37 -3.48 17.81
CA THR A 96 -1.99 -3.99 17.69
C THR A 96 -1.64 -4.48 16.29
N GLU A 97 -2.61 -4.59 15.38
CA GLU A 97 -2.40 -5.18 14.07
C GLU A 97 -2.99 -4.34 12.93
N ALA A 98 -2.39 -4.48 11.76
CA ALA A 98 -2.97 -4.05 10.49
C ALA A 98 -3.09 -5.25 9.55
N HIS A 99 -4.32 -5.55 9.15
CA HIS A 99 -4.64 -6.57 8.18
C HIS A 99 -4.80 -5.92 6.82
N ILE A 100 -4.05 -6.40 5.84
CA ILE A 100 -4.05 -5.87 4.48
C ILE A 100 -4.54 -6.96 3.54
N ASP A 101 -5.68 -6.72 2.90
CA ASP A 101 -6.18 -7.55 1.80
C ASP A 101 -5.63 -7.00 0.48
N TYR A 102 -4.86 -7.82 -0.24
CA TYR A 102 -4.28 -7.47 -1.53
C TYR A 102 -4.98 -8.22 -2.66
N SER A 103 -5.55 -7.45 -3.58
CA SER A 103 -6.31 -7.95 -4.72
C SER A 103 -5.74 -7.48 -6.04
N LEU A 104 -5.58 -8.40 -7.00
CA LEU A 104 -5.18 -8.08 -8.36
C LEU A 104 -6.40 -7.80 -9.25
N TRP A 105 -6.25 -6.86 -10.18
CA TRP A 105 -7.29 -6.59 -11.17
C TRP A 105 -7.43 -7.75 -12.16
N ASN A 106 -8.62 -8.35 -12.23
CA ASN A 106 -8.95 -9.35 -13.23
C ASN A 106 -9.76 -8.69 -14.37
N LYS A 107 -9.12 -8.53 -15.54
CA LYS A 107 -9.72 -7.89 -16.72
C LYS A 107 -11.00 -8.58 -17.21
N ASN A 108 -11.06 -9.92 -17.14
CA ASN A 108 -12.20 -10.69 -17.62
C ASN A 108 -13.42 -10.54 -16.70
N LYS A 109 -13.18 -10.60 -15.38
CA LYS A 109 -14.23 -10.42 -14.36
C LYS A 109 -14.59 -8.95 -14.13
N LYS A 110 -13.76 -8.02 -14.63
CA LYS A 110 -13.84 -6.57 -14.36
C LYS A 110 -13.95 -6.28 -12.85
N ALA A 111 -13.17 -7.01 -12.05
CA ALA A 111 -13.18 -6.93 -10.60
C ALA A 111 -11.78 -7.16 -10.03
N PHE A 112 -11.54 -6.60 -8.85
CA PHE A 112 -10.39 -6.97 -8.03
C PHE A 112 -10.64 -8.33 -7.37
N VAL A 113 -9.69 -9.24 -7.52
CA VAL A 113 -9.77 -10.60 -6.98
C VAL A 113 -8.70 -10.75 -5.89
N PRO A 114 -9.06 -11.13 -4.66
CA PRO A 114 -8.10 -11.33 -3.59
C PRO A 114 -7.06 -12.39 -3.96
N THR A 115 -5.79 -12.07 -3.77
CA THR A 115 -4.67 -12.97 -4.06
C THR A 115 -3.70 -13.12 -2.90
N GLN A 116 -3.54 -12.09 -2.08
CA GLN A 116 -2.60 -12.07 -0.96
C GLN A 116 -3.22 -11.38 0.25
N LYS A 117 -2.76 -11.75 1.44
CA LYS A 117 -3.06 -11.08 2.69
C LYS A 117 -1.77 -10.81 3.44
N TYR A 118 -1.72 -9.69 4.15
CA TYR A 118 -0.62 -9.40 5.05
C TYR A 118 -1.15 -9.04 6.43
N VAL A 119 -0.43 -9.43 7.46
CA VAL A 119 -0.68 -9.01 8.84
C VAL A 119 0.60 -8.41 9.37
N TYR A 120 0.53 -7.12 9.72
CA TYR A 120 1.59 -6.42 10.42
C TYR A 120 1.21 -6.32 11.89
N THR A 121 2.01 -6.91 12.77
CA THR A 121 1.81 -6.85 14.22
C THR A 121 2.84 -5.90 14.82
N LEU A 122 2.34 -5.02 15.69
CA LEU A 122 3.09 -3.95 16.34
C LEU A 122 2.86 -4.04 17.86
N ASP A 123 3.85 -3.64 18.66
CA ASP A 123 3.64 -3.50 20.10
C ASP A 123 2.85 -2.23 20.44
N GLU A 124 2.49 -2.04 21.71
CA GLU A 124 1.76 -0.85 22.18
C GLU A 124 2.52 0.47 21.93
N ALA A 125 3.85 0.41 21.75
CA ALA A 125 4.69 1.55 21.41
C ALA A 125 4.81 1.78 19.89
N GLY A 126 4.18 0.94 19.06
CA GLY A 126 4.25 0.96 17.61
C GLY A 126 5.54 0.38 17.02
N LYS A 127 6.31 -0.39 17.80
CA LYS A 127 7.49 -1.11 17.31
C LYS A 127 7.03 -2.33 16.52
N PHE A 128 7.67 -2.58 15.39
CA PHE A 128 7.48 -3.80 14.59
C PHE A 128 7.78 -5.06 15.41
N LEU A 129 6.83 -5.99 15.44
CA LEU A 129 6.97 -7.30 16.07
C LEU A 129 6.97 -8.43 15.05
N ALA A 130 6.00 -8.42 14.13
CA ALA A 130 5.87 -9.50 13.15
C ALA A 130 5.23 -9.02 11.85
N TRP A 131 5.55 -9.76 10.79
CA TRP A 131 4.92 -9.69 9.49
C TRP A 131 4.60 -11.11 9.02
N HIS A 132 3.36 -11.33 8.62
CA HIS A 132 2.92 -12.58 8.00
C HIS A 132 2.32 -12.26 6.63
N SER A 133 2.73 -12.98 5.60
CA SER A 133 2.05 -13.00 4.30
C SER A 133 1.33 -14.31 4.09
N TYR A 134 0.17 -14.22 3.46
CA TYR A 134 -0.60 -15.37 3.02
C TYR A 134 -0.91 -15.22 1.54
N LYS A 135 -0.91 -16.33 0.84
CA LYS A 135 -1.30 -16.41 -0.57
C LYS A 135 -2.62 -17.17 -0.67
N LYS A 136 -3.47 -16.74 -1.58
CA LYS A 136 -4.72 -17.43 -1.88
C LYS A 136 -4.47 -18.58 -2.85
N ASP A 137 -4.85 -19.78 -2.48
CA ASP A 137 -4.84 -20.97 -3.33
C ASP A 137 -6.29 -21.42 -3.63
N THR A 138 -6.47 -22.64 -4.15
CA THR A 138 -7.81 -23.18 -4.43
C THR A 138 -8.56 -23.59 -3.17
N THR A 139 -7.86 -23.87 -2.06
CA THR A 139 -8.43 -24.42 -0.83
C THR A 139 -8.66 -23.37 0.26
N GLY A 140 -8.00 -22.21 0.17
CA GLY A 140 -8.13 -21.12 1.13
C GLY A 140 -6.96 -20.14 1.10
N TRP A 141 -6.43 -19.86 2.29
CA TRP A 141 -5.28 -18.98 2.51
C TRP A 141 -4.15 -19.81 3.11
N GLU A 142 -2.99 -19.79 2.46
CA GLU A 142 -1.79 -20.50 2.91
C GLU A 142 -0.72 -19.50 3.33
N LEU A 143 0.00 -19.80 4.41
CA LEU A 143 1.12 -18.98 4.87
C LEU A 143 2.24 -19.04 3.82
N ASP A 144 2.64 -17.87 3.32
CA ASP A 144 3.62 -17.70 2.23
C ASP A 144 4.94 -17.15 2.75
N GLY A 145 4.91 -16.33 3.80
CA GLY A 145 6.10 -15.71 4.38
C GLY A 145 5.86 -15.24 5.82
N LEU A 146 6.92 -15.26 6.61
CA LEU A 146 6.91 -14.76 7.97
C LEU A 146 8.24 -14.09 8.31
N ILE A 147 8.18 -12.94 8.98
CA ILE A 147 9.31 -12.25 9.58
C ILE A 147 8.90 -11.90 11.00
N ASN A 148 9.68 -12.35 11.97
CA ASN A 148 9.50 -11.98 13.37
C ASN A 148 10.70 -11.15 13.81
N SER A 149 10.48 -10.15 14.67
CA SER A 149 11.60 -9.50 15.35
C SER A 149 12.32 -10.54 16.20
N GLU A 150 13.60 -10.76 15.97
CA GLU A 150 14.44 -11.43 16.95
C GLU A 150 14.46 -10.54 18.20
N PHE A 151 14.05 -11.12 19.34
CA PHE A 151 13.97 -10.41 20.62
C PHE A 151 15.33 -9.91 21.08
#